data_AF-A0AA94SAN7-F1
#
_entry.id   AF-A0AA94SAN7-F1
#
_cell.length_a   1.000
_cell.length_b   1.000
_cell.length_c   1.000
_cell.angle_alpha   90.00
_cell.angle_beta   90.00
_cell.angle_gamma   90.00
#
_symmetry.space_group_name_H-M   'P 1'
#
loop_
_entity.id
_entity.type
_entity.pdbx_description
1 polymer ?
#
loop_
_entity_poly.entity_id
_entity_poly.type
_entity_poly.pdbx_seq_one_letter_code
_entity_poly.pdbx_strand_id
1 'polypeptide(L)' 'MLEVLAGIACLLLAVYQLFTAYKLFDNTKKHGNKNTSPFLLNSLWSGTLIGIILLSVGTGLIVNIF' A
#
# COMPACT_ATOMS: atom_id res chain seq x y z
N MET A 1 18.12 -5.34 -16.36
CA MET A 1 18.69 -5.45 -14.97
C MET A 1 18.20 -4.32 -14.07
N LEU A 2 18.15 -3.07 -14.56
CA LEU A 2 17.61 -1.93 -13.82
C LEU A 2 16.09 -2.05 -13.54
N GLU A 3 15.32 -2.66 -14.46
CA GLU A 3 13.89 -2.89 -14.30
C GLU A 3 13.55 -3.86 -13.17
N VAL A 4 14.36 -4.92 -13.01
CA VAL A 4 14.19 -5.89 -11.92
C VAL A 4 14.44 -5.21 -10.57
N LEU A 5 15.44 -4.34 -10.49
CA LEU A 5 15.71 -3.57 -9.27
C LEU A 5 14.57 -2.57 -8.96
N ALA A 6 14.03 -1.90 -9.98
CA ALA A 6 12.88 -1.02 -9.84
C ALA A 6 11.61 -1.78 -9.43
N GLY A 7 11.41 -2.98 -9.97
CA GLY A 7 10.30 -3.88 -9.60
C GLY A 7 10.39 -4.35 -8.15
N ILE A 8 11.58 -4.74 -7.68
CA ILE A 8 11.82 -5.10 -6.27
C ILE A 8 11.55 -3.91 -5.35
N ALA A 9 12.02 -2.70 -5.71
CA ALA A 9 11.72 -1.49 -4.95
C ALA A 9 10.22 -1.18 -4.90
N CYS A 10 9.50 -1.34 -6.02
CA CYS A 10 8.03 -1.21 -6.06
C CYS A 10 7.34 -2.22 -5.14
N LEU A 11 7.76 -3.49 -5.14
CA LEU A 11 7.19 -4.50 -4.26
C LEU A 11 7.40 -4.17 -2.78
N LEU A 12 8.61 -3.72 -2.41
CA LEU A 12 8.90 -3.29 -1.03
C LEU A 12 8.01 -2.12 -0.60
N LEU A 13 7.85 -1.12 -1.47
CA LEU A 13 6.95 0.01 -1.23
C LEU A 13 5.49 -0.43 -1.11
N ALA A 14 5.05 -1.36 -1.95
CA ALA A 14 3.68 -1.89 -1.91
C ALA A 14 3.39 -2.60 -0.58
N VAL A 15 4.30 -3.46 -0.13
CA VAL A 15 4.20 -4.14 1.17
C VAL A 15 4.19 -3.12 2.32
N TYR A 16 5.04 -2.10 2.26
CA TYR A 16 5.08 -1.05 3.26
C TYR A 16 3.78 -0.22 3.31
N GLN A 17 3.22 0.12 2.16
CA GLN A 17 1.95 0.83 2.03
C GLN A 17 0.79 0.03 2.67
N LEU A 18 0.74 -1.28 2.41
CA LEU A 18 -0.28 -2.17 2.97
C LEU A 18 -0.08 -2.35 4.48
N PHE A 19 1.16 -2.46 4.96
CA PHE A 19 1.46 -2.56 6.38
C PHE A 19 1.08 -1.29 7.17
N THR A 20 1.39 -0.12 6.63
CA THR A 20 1.02 1.17 7.25
C THR A 20 -0.49 1.36 7.26
N ALA A 21 -1.19 0.98 6.18
CA ALA A 21 -2.65 0.95 6.15
C ALA A 21 -3.21 0.01 7.22
N TYR A 22 -2.71 -1.22 7.35
CA TYR A 22 -3.14 -2.16 8.38
C TYR A 22 -2.89 -1.62 9.80
N LYS A 23 -1.72 -1.05 10.06
CA LYS A 23 -1.37 -0.45 11.35
C LYS A 23 -2.29 0.73 11.66
N LEU A 24 -2.63 1.56 10.68
CA LEU A 24 -3.55 2.68 10.84
C LEU A 24 -4.96 2.19 11.17
N PHE A 25 -5.42 1.12 10.51
CA PHE A 25 -6.70 0.48 10.80
C PHE A 25 -6.75 -0.11 12.22
N ASP A 26 -5.74 -0.90 12.63
CA ASP A 26 -5.67 -1.49 13.97
C ASP A 26 -5.63 -0.43 15.07
N ASN A 27 -4.83 0.63 14.88
CA ASN A 27 -4.79 1.76 15.82
C ASN A 27 -6.12 2.49 15.91
N THR A 28 -6.77 2.72 14.77
CA THR A 28 -8.10 3.37 14.72
C THR A 28 -9.18 2.48 15.35
N LYS A 29 -9.07 1.15 15.21
CA LYS A 29 -10.00 0.20 15.83
C LYS A 29 -9.86 0.16 17.35
N LYS A 30 -8.63 0.28 17.87
CA LYS A 30 -8.34 0.23 19.32
C LYS A 30 -8.52 1.58 20.02
N HIS A 31 -8.24 2.69 19.34
CA HIS A 31 -8.26 4.05 19.93
C HIS A 31 -9.26 4.99 19.24
N GLY A 32 -10.16 4.46 18.42
CA GLY A 32 -11.17 5.24 17.70
C GLY A 32 -12.09 6.00 18.65
N ASN A 33 -12.24 7.31 18.44
CA ASN A 33 -13.10 8.21 19.21
C ASN A 33 -13.84 9.13 18.22
N LYS A 34 -14.76 9.96 18.69
CA LYS A 34 -15.47 11.01 17.93
C LYS A 34 -14.54 11.99 17.18
N ASN A 35 -13.26 12.04 17.53
CA ASN A 35 -12.23 12.84 16.85
C ASN A 35 -11.55 12.11 15.68
N THR A 36 -11.84 10.82 15.48
CA THR A 36 -11.33 10.05 14.35
C THR A 36 -11.98 10.56 13.08
N SER A 37 -11.16 11.16 12.19
CA SER A 37 -11.67 11.75 10.95
C SER A 37 -12.39 10.69 10.11
N PRO A 38 -13.61 10.96 9.60
CA PRO A 38 -14.29 10.05 8.67
C PRO A 38 -13.49 9.84 7.38
N PHE A 39 -12.54 10.73 7.08
CA PHE A 39 -11.62 10.58 5.95
C PHE A 39 -10.62 9.42 6.11
N LEU A 40 -10.43 8.88 7.32
CA LEU A 40 -9.53 7.74 7.56
C LEU A 40 -9.90 6.52 6.73
N LEU A 41 -11.19 6.20 6.63
CA LEU A 41 -11.65 5.07 5.83
C LEU A 41 -11.35 5.29 4.33
N ASN A 42 -11.53 6.52 3.85
CA ASN A 42 -11.23 6.89 2.47
C ASN A 42 -9.72 6.85 2.17
N SER A 43 -8.88 7.27 3.13
CA SER A 43 -7.42 7.15 3.05
C SER A 43 -6.95 5.70 3.10
N LEU A 44 -7.58 4.86 3.92
CA LEU A 44 -7.32 3.42 3.99
C LEU A 44 -7.64 2.75 2.65
N TRP A 45 -8.83 3.01 2.11
CA TRP A 45 -9.27 2.45 0.82
C TRP A 45 -8.35 2.87 -0.34
N SER A 46 -8.05 4.16 -0.42
CA SER A 46 -7.15 4.70 -1.45
C SER A 46 -5.73 4.17 -1.30
N GLY A 47 -5.22 4.04 -0.07
CA GLY A 47 -3.90 3.48 0.22
C GLY A 47 -3.79 2.01 -0.16
N THR A 48 -4.83 1.21 0.10
CA THR A 48 -4.90 -0.18 -0.33
C THR A 48 -4.97 -0.31 -1.84
N LEU A 49 -5.78 0.51 -2.52
CA LEU A 49 -5.84 0.54 -3.99
C LEU A 49 -4.48 0.85 -4.62
N ILE A 50 -3.79 1.87 -4.11
CA ILE A 50 -2.44 2.23 -4.58
C ILE A 50 -1.45 1.09 -4.33
N GLY A 51 -1.53 0.41 -3.17
CA GLY A 51 -0.70 -0.75 -2.87
C GLY A 51 -0.91 -1.91 -3.85
N ILE A 52 -2.15 -2.19 -4.24
CA ILE A 52 -2.47 -3.23 -5.23
C ILE A 52 -1.89 -2.87 -6.61
N ILE A 53 -2.04 -1.61 -7.03
CA ILE A 53 -1.48 -1.13 -8.31
C ILE A 53 0.04 -1.25 -8.30
N LEU A 54 0.70 -0.85 -7.21
CA LEU A 54 2.16 -1.01 -7.07
C LEU A 54 2.60 -2.48 -7.09
N LEU A 55 1.83 -3.40 -6.50
CA LEU A 55 2.09 -4.84 -6.59
C LEU A 55 2.00 -5.33 -8.03
N SER A 56 0.97 -4.94 -8.78
CA SER A 56 0.79 -5.32 -10.18
C SER A 56 1.89 -4.76 -11.08
N VAL A 57 2.26 -3.49 -10.89
CA VAL A 57 3.35 -2.86 -11.64
C VAL A 57 4.70 -3.47 -11.29
N GLY A 58 4.97 -3.70 -10.00
CA GLY A 58 6.21 -4.31 -9.52
C GLY A 58 6.41 -5.74 -10.02
N THR A 59 5.36 -6.55 -10.00
CA THR A 59 5.40 -7.91 -10.58
C THR A 59 5.55 -7.88 -12.11
N GLY A 60 4.85 -6.98 -12.82
CA GLY A 60 5.00 -6.81 -14.26
C GLY A 60 6.41 -6.43 -14.70
N LEU A 61 7.09 -5.55 -13.95
CA LEU A 61 8.48 -5.15 -14.18
C LEU A 61 9.46 -6.32 -13.99
N ILE A 62 9.24 -7.18 -13.00
CA ILE A 62 10.11 -8.34 -12.72
C ILE A 62 9.94 -9.42 -13.79
N VAL A 63 8.70 -9.66 -14.23
CA VAL A 63 8.39 -10.65 -15.28
C VAL A 63 8.75 -10.11 -16.69
N ASN A 64 9.21 -8.86 -16.80
CA ASN A 64 9.53 -8.19 -18.06
C ASN A 64 8.34 -8.23 -19.04
N ILE A 65 7.15 -8.00 -18.49
CA ILE A 65 5.88 -8.03 -19.24
C ILE A 65 5.57 -6.68 -19.91
N PHE A 66 6.43 -5.67 -19.69
CA PHE A 66 6.36 -4.30 -20.20
C PHE A 66 7.65 -3.93 -20.93
#